data_AF-A0A945JQW5-F1
#
_entry.id   AF-A0A945JQW5-F1
#
_cell.length_a   1.000
_cell.length_b   1.000
_cell.length_c   1.000
_cell.angle_alpha   90.00
_cell.angle_beta   90.00
_cell.angle_gamma   90.00
#
_symmetry.space_group_name_H-M   'P 1'
#
loop_
_entity.id
_entity.type
_entity.pdbx_description
1 polymer ?
#
loop_
_entity_poly.entity_id
_entity_poly.type
_entity_poly.pdbx_seq_one_letter_code
_entity_poly.pdbx_strand_id
1 'polypeptide(L)'
;MFPSHWEILVIFLVVLLLFGARRIPEMAQGLGKGIREFRKAVKDVKEEVDVTGAMNQPTQTIPPAVGQVARQEPAPAPQPATAQPAAAQPAAPAPAAADPGTEARS
;
A
#
# COMPACT_ATOMS: atom_id res chain seq x y z
N MET A 1 -6.39 11.88 20.69
CA MET A 1 -7.45 12.69 21.34
C MET A 1 -7.80 13.79 20.36
N PHE A 2 -8.76 13.55 19.47
CA PHE A 2 -9.13 14.52 18.44
C PHE A 2 -10.17 15.47 19.03
N PRO A 3 -9.98 16.79 18.93
CA PRO A 3 -10.94 17.75 19.42
C PRO A 3 -12.30 17.46 18.78
N SER A 4 -13.31 17.39 19.62
CA SER A 4 -14.69 17.17 19.19
C SER A 4 -15.07 18.25 18.17
N HIS A 5 -15.84 17.88 17.15
CA HIS A 5 -16.26 18.80 16.08
C HIS A 5 -16.93 20.10 16.58
N TRP A 6 -17.35 20.14 17.85
CA TRP A 6 -17.87 21.33 18.52
C TRP A 6 -16.85 22.46 18.65
N GLU A 7 -15.54 22.21 18.85
CA GLU A 7 -14.54 23.30 18.89
C GLU A 7 -14.56 24.12 17.60
N ILE A 8 -14.59 23.43 16.46
CA ILE A 8 -14.61 24.06 15.13
C ILE A 8 -15.89 24.88 14.94
N LEU A 9 -17.03 24.40 15.41
CA LEU A 9 -18.30 25.14 15.36
C LEU A 9 -18.25 26.42 16.21
N VAL A 10 -17.66 26.36 17.41
CA VAL A 10 -17.52 27.53 18.29
C VAL A 10 -16.59 28.58 17.67
N ILE A 11 -15.44 28.15 17.13
CA ILE A 11 -14.49 29.06 16.47
C ILE A 11 -15.16 29.71 15.25
N PHE A 12 -15.88 28.92 14.44
CA PHE A 12 -16.60 29.44 13.28
C PHE A 12 -17.66 30.46 13.68
N LEU A 13 -18.39 30.22 14.79
CA LEU A 13 -19.38 31.16 15.32
C LEU A 13 -18.74 32.48 15.75
N VAL A 14 -17.59 32.44 16.43
CA VAL A 14 -16.84 33.65 16.82
C VAL A 14 -16.38 34.44 15.58
N VAL A 15 -15.85 33.75 14.57
CA VAL A 15 -15.46 34.38 13.28
C VAL A 15 -16.67 34.99 12.57
N LEU A 16 -17.82 34.30 12.56
CA LEU A 16 -19.08 34.82 12.01
C LEU A 16 -19.60 36.04 12.78
N LEU A 17 -19.34 36.17 14.08
CA LEU A 17 -19.69 37.34 14.88
C LEU A 17 -18.77 38.54 14.57
N LEU A 18 -17.46 38.30 14.41
CA LEU A 18 -16.46 39.32 14.09
C LEU A 18 -16.61 39.87 12.66
N PHE A 19 -16.74 38.97 11.68
CA PHE A 19 -16.80 39.33 10.27
C PHE A 19 -18.23 39.46 9.75
N GLY A 20 -19.21 38.87 10.43
CA GLY A 20 -20.60 38.80 10.01
C GLY A 20 -20.88 37.61 9.08
N ALA A 21 -22.06 37.00 9.23
CA ALA A 21 -22.53 35.89 8.38
C ALA A 21 -22.58 36.20 6.88
N ARG A 22 -22.58 37.49 6.53
CA ARG A 22 -22.69 37.98 5.15
C ARG A 22 -21.34 38.19 4.46
N ARG A 23 -20.24 38.40 5.22
CA ARG A 23 -18.92 38.69 4.65
C ARG A 23 -18.15 37.46 4.18
N ILE A 24 -18.20 36.37 4.93
CA ILE A 24 -17.56 35.09 4.53
C ILE A 24 -18.06 34.61 3.16
N PRO A 25 -19.39 34.50 2.89
CA PRO A 25 -19.87 34.06 1.58
C PRO A 25 -19.57 35.07 0.47
N GLU A 26 -19.61 36.37 0.76
CA GLU A 26 -19.31 37.42 -0.21
C GLU A 26 -17.84 37.37 -0.65
N MET A 27 -16.90 37.22 0.28
CA MET A 27 -15.48 37.03 -0.04
C MET A 27 -15.22 35.70 -0.75
N ALA A 28 -15.87 34.61 -0.31
CA ALA A 28 -15.75 33.30 -0.96
C ALA A 28 -16.27 33.31 -2.40
N GLN A 29 -17.35 34.05 -2.70
CA GLN A 29 -17.88 34.21 -4.06
C GLN A 29 -16.88 34.93 -4.97
N GLY A 30 -16.23 36.00 -4.50
CA GLY A 30 -15.19 36.71 -5.26
C GLY A 30 -13.94 35.85 -5.49
N LEU A 31 -13.43 35.23 -4.42
CA LEU A 31 -12.26 34.35 -4.48
C LEU A 31 -12.53 33.11 -5.35
N GLY A 32 -13.71 32.51 -5.22
CA GLY A 32 -14.11 31.32 -5.98
C GLY A 32 -14.19 31.57 -7.48
N LYS A 33 -14.69 32.74 -7.89
CA LYS A 33 -14.68 33.16 -9.30
C LYS A 33 -13.25 33.34 -9.81
N GLY A 34 -12.39 34.03 -9.06
CA GLY A 34 -10.98 34.20 -9.42
C GLY A 34 -10.21 32.89 -9.55
N ILE A 35 -10.36 31.98 -8.58
CA ILE A 35 -9.74 30.64 -8.63
C ILE A 35 -10.27 29.83 -9.82
N ARG A 36 -11.57 29.92 -10.13
CA ARG A 36 -12.17 29.20 -11.25
C ARG A 36 -11.65 29.69 -12.59
N GLU A 37 -11.54 30.99 -12.81
CA GLU A 37 -10.96 31.55 -14.03
C GLU A 37 -9.47 31.25 -14.14
N PHE A 38 -8.72 31.35 -13.04
CA PHE A 38 -7.31 30.98 -13.00
C PHE A 38 -7.11 29.50 -13.36
N ARG A 39 -7.89 28.59 -12.77
CA ARG A 39 -7.86 27.16 -13.10
C ARG A 39 -8.19 26.90 -14.56
N LYS A 40 -9.13 27.65 -15.13
CA LYS A 40 -9.50 27.54 -16.55
C LYS A 40 -8.35 27.98 -17.44
N ALA A 41 -7.78 29.18 -17.21
CA ALA A 41 -6.64 29.68 -17.97
C ALA A 41 -5.42 28.75 -17.90
N VAL A 42 -5.10 28.22 -16.71
CA VAL A 42 -4.00 27.24 -16.55
C VAL A 42 -4.27 25.95 -17.32
N LYS A 43 -5.53 25.50 -17.36
CA LYS A 43 -5.92 24.29 -18.09
C LYS A 43 -5.84 24.51 -19.61
N ASP A 44 -6.33 25.65 -20.11
CA ASP A 44 -6.27 26.01 -21.52
C ASP A 44 -4.80 26.07 -22.00
N VAL A 45 -3.91 26.70 -21.21
CA VAL A 45 -2.46 26.73 -21.49
C VAL A 45 -1.85 25.32 -21.47
N LYS A 46 -2.25 24.46 -20.51
CA LYS A 46 -1.76 23.08 -20.46
C LYS A 46 -2.19 22.30 -21.70
N GLU A 47 -3.43 22.46 -22.16
CA GLU A 47 -3.92 21.80 -23.38
C GLU A 47 -3.19 22.31 -24.63
N GLU A 48 -2.89 23.60 -24.75
CA GLU A 48 -2.09 24.16 -25.86
C GLU A 48 -0.64 23.65 -25.88
N VAL A 49 -0.02 23.52 -24.69
CA VAL A 49 1.34 22.99 -24.54
C VAL A 49 1.37 21.47 -24.78
N ASP A 50 0.33 20.74 -24.35
CA ASP A 50 0.20 19.30 -24.60
C ASP A 50 -0.05 19.01 -26.08
N VAL A 51 -0.83 19.82 -26.80
CA VAL A 51 -1.05 19.71 -28.26
C VAL A 51 0.23 19.98 -29.06
N THR A 52 1.11 20.85 -28.57
CA THR A 52 2.44 21.10 -29.18
C THR A 52 3.48 20.04 -28.78
N GLY A 53 3.23 19.31 -27.69
CA GLY A 53 4.10 18.26 -27.13
C GLY A 53 3.59 16.83 -27.27
N ALA A 54 2.51 16.59 -28.04
CA ALA A 54 1.87 15.29 -28.18
C ALA A 54 2.65 14.34 -29.11
N MET A 55 3.87 14.03 -28.71
CA MET A 55 4.47 12.72 -28.91
C MET A 55 4.87 12.20 -27.52
N ASN A 56 3.89 11.88 -26.68
CA ASN A 56 4.00 10.82 -25.67
C ASN A 56 2.64 10.51 -24.99
N GLN A 57 1.87 9.70 -25.72
CA GLN A 57 0.96 8.63 -25.27
C GLN A 57 -0.42 8.97 -24.67
N PRO A 58 -1.51 8.57 -25.39
CA PRO A 58 -2.83 8.41 -24.82
C PRO A 58 -2.92 7.11 -24.00
N THR A 59 -3.70 7.16 -22.91
CA THR A 59 -4.43 6.00 -22.37
C THR A 59 -3.59 4.88 -21.72
N GLN A 60 -3.46 4.93 -20.38
CA GLN A 60 -3.60 3.71 -19.57
C GLN A 60 -4.96 3.74 -18.86
N THR A 61 -6.03 3.53 -19.62
CA THR A 61 -7.18 2.80 -19.06
C THR A 61 -6.68 1.39 -18.79
N ILE A 62 -6.50 1.06 -17.51
CA ILE A 62 -6.27 -0.30 -17.06
C ILE A 62 -7.48 -1.13 -17.53
N PRO A 63 -7.34 -2.11 -18.45
CA PRO A 63 -8.42 -3.02 -18.75
C PRO A 63 -8.66 -3.93 -17.53
N PRO A 64 -9.87 -3.99 -16.95
CA PRO A 64 -10.20 -5.01 -15.97
C PRO A 64 -10.55 -6.31 -16.70
N ALA A 65 -9.56 -6.98 -17.29
CA ALA A 65 -9.71 -8.36 -17.79
C ALA A 65 -8.35 -8.99 -18.17
N VAL A 66 -7.51 -9.29 -17.17
CA VAL A 66 -6.64 -10.46 -17.26
C VAL A 66 -6.83 -11.25 -15.98
N GLY A 67 -7.92 -12.02 -15.95
CA GLY A 67 -7.92 -13.22 -15.14
C GLY A 67 -6.79 -14.13 -15.63
N GLN A 68 -5.97 -14.59 -14.68
CA GLN A 68 -5.21 -15.84 -14.74
C GLN A 68 -4.18 -15.99 -15.88
N VAL A 69 -2.92 -15.65 -15.61
CA VAL A 69 -1.81 -16.59 -15.89
C VAL A 69 -0.76 -16.44 -14.77
N ALA A 70 -0.65 -17.46 -13.92
CA ALA A 70 0.55 -17.86 -13.20
C ALA A 70 1.39 -16.80 -12.44
N ARG A 71 0.97 -16.44 -11.23
CA ARG A 71 1.93 -16.40 -10.10
C ARG A 71 1.86 -17.75 -9.39
N GLN A 72 2.52 -18.73 -9.99
CA GLN A 72 3.17 -19.74 -9.16
C GLN A 72 4.29 -19.01 -8.43
N GLU A 73 4.08 -18.78 -7.15
CA GLU A 73 5.13 -18.36 -6.24
C GLU A 73 6.24 -19.43 -6.26
N PRO A 74 7.50 -19.07 -6.51
CA PRO A 74 8.62 -20.00 -6.40
C PRO A 74 8.66 -20.60 -5.00
N ALA A 75 8.96 -21.89 -4.92
CA ALA A 75 9.09 -22.65 -3.69
C ALA A 75 9.86 -21.90 -2.58
N PRO A 76 9.45 -22.04 -1.30
CA PRO A 76 10.20 -21.50 -0.18
C PRO A 76 11.61 -22.10 -0.15
N ALA A 77 12.62 -21.23 -0.21
CA ALA A 77 14.03 -21.61 -0.08
C ALA A 77 14.34 -22.17 1.33
N PRO A 78 15.36 -23.03 1.48
CA PRO A 78 15.73 -23.65 2.75
C PRO A 78 16.20 -22.63 3.77
N GLN A 79 15.57 -22.60 4.94
CA GLN A 79 16.03 -21.81 6.09
C GLN A 79 17.29 -22.49 6.69
N PRO A 80 18.37 -21.74 6.99
CA PRO A 80 19.54 -22.29 7.64
C PRO A 80 19.22 -22.66 9.09
N ALA A 81 19.33 -23.95 9.42
CA ALA A 81 19.22 -24.45 10.77
C ALA A 81 20.40 -23.92 11.62
N THR A 82 20.13 -22.91 12.45
CA THR A 82 20.97 -22.58 13.59
C THR A 82 20.84 -23.68 14.64
N ALA A 83 21.94 -24.36 14.91
CA ALA A 83 22.09 -25.33 15.98
C ALA A 83 21.69 -24.75 17.35
N GLN A 84 20.85 -25.48 18.09
CA GLN A 84 20.76 -25.36 19.54
C GLN A 84 20.98 -26.72 20.21
N PRO A 85 21.69 -26.76 21.36
CA PRO A 85 22.50 -27.88 21.77
C PRO A 85 21.79 -28.81 22.76
N ALA A 86 22.13 -30.09 22.64
CA ALA A 86 22.18 -31.13 23.65
C ALA A 86 21.65 -30.78 25.07
N ALA A 87 20.50 -31.36 25.42
CA ALA A 87 20.25 -31.84 26.78
C ALA A 87 20.12 -33.37 26.71
N ALA A 88 21.23 -34.02 27.03
CA ALA A 88 21.30 -35.44 27.34
C ALA A 88 20.38 -35.79 28.50
N GLN A 89 19.84 -37.01 28.51
CA GLN A 89 19.73 -37.86 29.71
C GLN A 89 19.28 -39.29 29.32
N PRO A 90 19.61 -40.32 30.14
CA PRO A 90 20.55 -41.37 29.71
C PRO A 90 20.06 -42.80 30.00
N ALA A 91 20.79 -43.77 29.42
CA ALA A 91 20.89 -45.18 29.85
C ALA A 91 19.59 -46.02 29.76
N ALA A 92 19.59 -47.30 29.40
CA ALA A 92 20.59 -48.35 29.59
C ALA A 92 20.26 -49.53 28.62
N PRO A 93 20.88 -50.72 28.71
CA PRO A 93 21.68 -51.27 27.62
C PRO A 93 21.14 -52.60 27.02
N ALA A 94 21.76 -52.99 25.91
CA ALA A 94 21.99 -54.31 25.27
C ALA A 94 21.70 -55.59 26.11
N PRO A 95 21.54 -56.83 25.53
CA PRO A 95 22.30 -57.28 24.35
C PRO A 95 21.69 -58.38 23.42
N ALA A 96 22.41 -58.61 22.32
CA ALA A 96 22.74 -59.91 21.70
C ALA A 96 21.66 -60.84 21.12
N ALA A 97 21.76 -61.10 19.82
CA ALA A 97 21.98 -62.42 19.19
C ALA A 97 21.83 -62.23 17.66
N ALA A 98 22.92 -62.21 16.88
CA ALA A 98 23.59 -63.39 16.31
C ALA A 98 22.73 -64.12 15.26
N ASP A 99 23.13 -64.05 13.97
CA ASP A 99 23.78 -65.18 13.31
C ASP A 99 24.47 -64.75 11.98
N PRO A 100 25.73 -65.18 11.72
CA PRO A 100 26.48 -64.97 10.48
C PRO A 100 26.62 -66.26 9.62
N GLY A 101 26.73 -66.11 8.30
CA GLY A 101 27.03 -67.20 7.34
C GLY A 101 25.82 -67.54 6.47
N THR A 102 25.90 -67.90 5.19
CA THR A 102 26.83 -68.75 4.43
C THR A 102 26.32 -68.65 2.98
N GLU A 103 27.16 -68.39 1.96
CA GLU A 103 27.59 -69.40 0.94
C GLU A 103 26.39 -70.04 0.19
N ALA A 104 26.27 -70.23 -1.12
CA ALA A 104 27.14 -70.32 -2.28
C ALA A 104 26.19 -70.23 -3.52
N ARG A 105 26.56 -69.62 -4.64
CA ARG A 105 27.06 -70.29 -5.85
C ARG A 105 26.34 -71.62 -6.18
N SER A 106 25.45 -71.60 -7.17
CA SER A 106 25.19 -72.66 -8.17
C SER A 106 24.36 -72.09 -9.31
#